data_AF-A0A956W8C0-F1
#
_entry.id   AF-A0A956W8C0-F1
#
_cell.length_a   1.000
_cell.length_b   1.000
_cell.length_c   1.000
_cell.angle_alpha   90.00
_cell.angle_beta   90.00
_cell.angle_gamma   90.00
#
_symmetry.space_group_name_H-M   'P 1'
#
loop_
_entity.id
_entity.type
_entity.pdbx_description
1 polymer ?
#
loop_
_entity_poly.entity_id
_entity_poly.type
_entity_poly.pdbx_seq_one_letter_code
_entity_poly.pdbx_strand_id
1 'polypeptide(L)'
;MSRRYPNRRHVDIDLGPERARRRNLNRVSVSIAIIFALLVVLSPFLTDLVSDRGDETPTPALVPVEGALTVDVVKVIDGDTLDVRSAQTELRVRLYGVDTPERGEACYEEATARLAAL
;
A
#
# COMPACT_ATOMS: atom_id res chain seq x y z
N MET A 1 39.37 28.17 -79.79
CA MET A 1 40.43 27.81 -78.81
C MET A 1 39.78 27.27 -77.55
N SER A 2 40.03 26.00 -77.25
CA SER A 2 39.43 25.20 -76.17
C SER A 2 40.09 25.50 -74.81
N ARG A 3 39.30 25.74 -73.76
CA ARG A 3 39.75 25.63 -72.36
C ARG A 3 38.77 24.75 -71.59
N ARG A 4 39.13 23.47 -71.42
CA ARG A 4 38.44 22.53 -70.53
C ARG A 4 38.75 22.93 -69.08
N TYR A 5 37.73 23.26 -68.29
CA TYR A 5 37.87 23.40 -66.85
C TYR A 5 37.68 22.02 -66.19
N PRO A 6 38.55 21.60 -65.26
CA PRO A 6 38.40 20.33 -64.57
C PRO A 6 37.28 20.40 -63.52
N ASN A 7 36.46 19.36 -63.50
CA ASN A 7 35.33 19.17 -62.60
C ASN A 7 35.85 18.94 -61.15
N ARG A 8 35.65 19.93 -60.26
CA ARG A 8 35.90 19.78 -58.82
C ARG A 8 34.68 19.11 -58.18
N ARG A 9 34.90 17.89 -57.69
CA ARG A 9 33.96 17.12 -56.86
C ARG A 9 33.59 17.95 -55.63
N HIS A 10 32.32 18.33 -55.51
CA HIS A 10 31.76 18.81 -54.25
C HIS A 10 31.48 17.57 -53.41
N VAL A 11 32.27 17.36 -52.36
CA VAL A 11 31.95 16.37 -51.33
C VAL A 11 30.92 17.05 -50.44
N ASP A 12 29.65 16.68 -50.60
CA ASP A 12 28.62 17.03 -49.64
C ASP A 12 28.90 16.23 -48.37
N ILE A 13 29.45 16.91 -47.35
CA ILE A 13 29.53 16.36 -46.01
C ILE A 13 28.11 16.40 -45.45
N ASP A 14 27.41 15.28 -45.55
CA ASP A 14 26.11 15.08 -44.91
C ASP A 14 26.30 15.02 -43.39
N LEU A 15 26.22 16.19 -42.75
CA LEU A 15 26.20 16.35 -41.30
C LEU A 15 24.84 15.83 -40.80
N GLY A 16 24.84 14.56 -40.39
CA GLY A 16 23.66 13.79 -40.01
C GLY A 16 22.75 14.37 -38.90
N PRO A 17 21.68 13.63 -38.52
CA PRO A 17 20.50 14.12 -37.80
C PRO A 17 20.71 14.47 -36.31
N GLU A 18 21.95 14.61 -35.85
CA GLU A 18 22.32 14.74 -34.43
C GLU A 18 21.82 16.01 -33.75
N ARG A 19 21.36 17.02 -34.50
CA ARG A 19 20.78 18.24 -33.92
C ARG A 19 19.35 18.06 -33.43
N ALA A 20 18.58 17.10 -33.96
CA ALA A 20 17.20 16.86 -33.55
C ALA A 20 17.10 16.05 -32.25
N ARG A 21 18.06 15.15 -32.01
CA ARG A 21 18.09 14.26 -30.84
C ARG A 21 18.38 14.99 -29.52
N ARG A 22 19.15 16.08 -29.55
CA ARG A 22 19.52 16.88 -28.36
C ARG A 22 18.34 17.61 -27.70
N ARG A 23 17.31 17.98 -28.45
CA ARG A 23 16.17 18.76 -27.91
C ARG A 23 15.22 17.92 -27.04
N ASN A 24 15.04 16.65 -27.39
CA ASN A 24 14.15 15.74 -26.67
C ASN A 24 14.82 15.15 -25.43
N LEU A 25 16.13 14.91 -25.46
CA LEU A 25 16.88 14.50 -24.26
C LEU A 25 16.75 15.53 -23.13
N ASN A 26 16.87 16.82 -23.44
CA ASN A 26 16.77 17.87 -22.42
C ASN A 26 15.36 17.93 -21.79
N ARG A 27 14.31 17.65 -22.55
CA ARG A 27 12.93 17.59 -22.03
C ARG A 27 12.70 16.36 -21.17
N VAL A 28 13.18 15.19 -21.59
CA VAL A 28 13.07 13.94 -20.83
C VAL A 28 13.85 14.02 -19.51
N SER A 29 15.07 14.57 -19.52
CA SER A 29 15.86 14.76 -18.31
C SER A 29 15.20 15.73 -17.32
N VAL A 30 14.57 16.80 -17.82
CA VAL A 30 13.80 17.74 -16.98
C VAL A 30 12.55 17.06 -16.41
N SER A 31 11.82 16.27 -17.20
CA SER A 31 10.65 15.52 -16.73
C SER A 31 11.01 14.51 -15.63
N ILE A 32 12.12 13.77 -15.79
CA ILE A 32 12.60 12.81 -14.78
C ILE A 32 12.98 13.55 -13.49
N ALA A 33 13.69 14.68 -13.59
CA ALA A 33 14.05 15.48 -12.43
C ALA A 33 12.83 16.03 -11.68
N ILE A 34 11.78 16.44 -12.39
CA ILE A 34 10.52 16.91 -11.79
C ILE A 34 9.80 15.75 -11.08
N ILE A 35 9.69 14.58 -11.72
CA ILE A 35 9.05 13.41 -11.09
C ILE A 35 9.82 13.00 -9.84
N PHE A 36 11.15 12.97 -9.90
CA PHE A 36 11.98 12.62 -8.76
C PHE A 36 11.84 13.64 -7.62
N ALA A 37 11.84 14.94 -7.94
CA ALA A 37 11.59 16.00 -6.95
C ALA A 37 10.18 15.89 -6.34
N LEU A 38 9.16 15.58 -7.14
CA LEU A 38 7.79 15.40 -6.67
C LEU A 38 7.66 14.17 -5.76
N LEU A 39 8.33 13.05 -6.10
CA LEU A 39 8.39 11.87 -5.24
C LEU A 39 9.10 12.15 -3.92
N VAL A 40 10.18 12.93 -3.91
CA VAL A 40 10.91 13.33 -2.69
C VAL A 40 10.08 14.28 -1.81
N VAL A 41 9.26 15.15 -2.42
CA VAL A 41 8.38 16.07 -1.69
C VAL A 41 7.12 15.37 -1.17
N LEU A 42 6.61 14.36 -1.89
CA LEU A 42 5.43 13.58 -1.49
C LEU A 42 5.77 12.45 -0.50
N SER A 43 7.03 11.99 -0.45
CA SER A 43 7.45 10.90 0.44
C SER A 43 7.20 11.15 1.93
N PRO A 44 7.48 12.33 2.53
CA PRO A 44 7.18 12.55 3.95
C PRO A 44 5.67 12.55 4.24
N PHE A 45 4.84 12.88 3.26
CA PHE A 45 3.37 12.87 3.40
C PHE A 45 2.81 11.44 3.39
N LEU A 46 3.42 10.56 2.59
CA LEU A 46 3.03 9.15 2.52
C LEU A 46 3.42 8.38 3.79
N THR A 47 4.54 8.75 4.43
CA THR A 47 4.98 8.11 5.68
C THR A 47 4.08 8.45 6.87
N ASP A 48 3.56 9.69 6.94
CA ASP A 48 2.68 10.12 8.03
C ASP A 48 1.35 9.35 8.02
N LEU A 49 0.83 9.04 6.83
CA LEU A 49 -0.41 8.25 6.66
C LEU A 49 -0.29 6.79 7.13
N VAL A 50 0.93 6.25 7.15
CA VAL A 50 1.22 4.89 7.60
C VAL A 50 1.62 4.86 9.08
N SER A 51 2.05 5.99 9.65
CA SER A 51 2.66 6.05 10.97
C SER A 51 1.67 6.19 12.14
N ASP A 52 0.36 6.32 11.88
CA ASP A 52 -0.70 6.32 12.89
C ASP A 52 -1.10 4.88 13.31
N ARG A 53 -0.10 4.07 13.69
CA ARG A 53 -0.32 2.71 14.18
C ARG A 53 0.70 2.36 15.26
N GLY A 54 0.59 3.04 16.38
CA GLY A 54 1.46 2.84 17.53
C GLY A 54 0.87 3.39 18.82
N ASP A 55 -0.45 3.33 18.99
CA ASP A 55 -0.99 3.36 20.34
C ASP A 55 -0.76 1.95 20.92
N GLU A 56 0.42 1.74 21.49
CA GLU A 56 0.68 0.57 22.33
C GLU A 56 -0.17 0.73 23.60
N THR A 57 -1.47 0.45 23.48
CA THR A 57 -2.28 0.19 24.65
C THR A 57 -1.58 -0.93 25.40
N PRO A 58 -1.25 -0.76 26.70
CA PRO A 58 -0.57 -1.81 27.44
C PRO A 58 -1.40 -3.09 27.35
N THR A 59 -0.85 -4.12 26.73
CA THR A 59 -1.49 -5.44 26.65
C THR A 59 -1.84 -5.84 28.09
N PRO A 60 -3.13 -5.94 28.44
CA PRO A 60 -3.50 -6.33 29.79
C PRO A 60 -2.85 -7.67 30.07
N ALA A 61 -2.12 -7.76 31.18
CA ALA A 61 -1.52 -9.01 31.60
C ALA A 61 -2.64 -10.06 31.69
N LEU A 62 -2.51 -11.14 30.93
CA LEU A 62 -3.49 -12.23 30.95
C LEU A 62 -3.44 -12.87 32.34
N VAL A 63 -4.43 -12.54 33.17
CA VAL A 63 -4.62 -13.20 34.46
C VAL A 63 -5.33 -14.53 34.17
N PRO A 64 -4.70 -15.68 34.47
CA PRO A 64 -5.39 -16.96 34.34
C PRO A 64 -6.63 -16.95 35.23
N VAL A 65 -7.81 -17.09 34.62
CA VAL A 65 -9.05 -17.25 35.35
C VAL A 65 -9.14 -18.72 35.76
N GLU A 66 -9.21 -18.99 37.07
CA GLU A 66 -9.39 -20.34 37.59
C GLU A 66 -10.62 -21.00 36.95
N GLY A 67 -10.42 -22.17 36.35
CA GLY A 67 -11.47 -22.92 35.64
C GLY A 67 -11.76 -22.45 34.20
N ALA A 68 -11.06 -21.45 33.66
CA ALA A 68 -11.19 -21.09 32.26
C ALA A 68 -10.52 -22.12 31.34
N LEU A 69 -11.14 -22.36 30.19
CA LEU A 69 -10.63 -23.23 29.15
C LEU A 69 -9.93 -22.40 28.07
N THR A 70 -8.70 -22.79 27.72
CA THR A 70 -8.04 -22.26 26.53
C THR A 70 -8.68 -22.88 25.29
N VAL A 71 -9.04 -22.03 24.33
CA VAL A 71 -9.69 -22.41 23.07
C VAL A 71 -9.08 -21.65 21.91
N ASP A 72 -9.12 -22.23 20.72
CA ASP A 72 -8.65 -21.56 19.50
C ASP A 72 -9.82 -20.82 18.85
N VAL A 73 -9.65 -19.53 18.55
CA VAL A 73 -10.67 -18.79 17.79
C VAL A 73 -10.60 -19.23 16.32
N VAL A 74 -11.73 -19.73 15.80
CA VAL A 74 -11.87 -20.17 14.41
C VAL A 74 -12.38 -19.02 13.54
N LYS A 75 -13.34 -18.26 14.05
CA LYS A 75 -13.99 -17.18 13.30
C LYS A 75 -14.65 -16.16 14.24
N VAL A 76 -14.50 -14.88 13.93
CA VAL A 76 -15.31 -13.81 14.51
C VAL A 76 -16.54 -13.58 13.62
N ILE A 77 -17.74 -13.55 14.20
CA ILE A 77 -19.00 -13.47 13.47
C ILE A 77 -19.54 -12.04 13.44
N ASP A 78 -19.54 -11.41 14.61
CA ASP A 78 -19.97 -10.04 14.88
C ASP A 78 -19.19 -9.51 16.10
N GLY A 79 -19.64 -8.43 16.73
CA GLY A 79 -18.92 -7.79 17.84
C GLY A 79 -19.03 -8.51 19.20
N ASP A 80 -19.85 -9.55 19.32
CA ASP A 80 -20.01 -10.33 20.55
C ASP A 80 -20.02 -11.85 20.34
N THR A 81 -20.07 -12.33 19.10
CA THR A 81 -20.20 -13.74 18.79
C THR A 81 -19.00 -14.23 17.97
N LEU A 82 -18.44 -15.36 18.40
CA LEU A 82 -17.30 -16.00 17.77
C LEU A 82 -17.41 -17.53 17.83
N ASP A 83 -16.91 -18.19 16.78
CA ASP A 83 -16.76 -19.64 16.76
C ASP A 83 -15.36 -19.99 17.28
N VAL A 84 -15.30 -20.88 18.27
CA VAL A 84 -14.05 -21.43 18.83
C VAL A 84 -13.96 -22.92 18.57
N ARG A 85 -12.74 -23.43 18.62
CA ARG A 85 -12.45 -24.86 18.69
C ARG A 85 -11.95 -25.19 20.08
N SER A 86 -12.65 -26.13 20.72
CA SER A 86 -12.21 -26.76 21.96
C SER A 86 -12.10 -28.26 21.72
N ALA A 87 -10.90 -28.80 21.90
CA ALA A 87 -10.58 -30.17 21.53
C ALA A 87 -10.95 -30.46 20.05
N GLN A 88 -11.89 -31.38 19.79
CA GLN A 88 -12.33 -31.76 18.44
C GLN A 88 -13.70 -31.19 18.06
N THR A 89 -14.23 -30.23 18.83
CA THR A 89 -15.57 -29.66 18.61
C THR A 89 -15.49 -28.16 18.37
N GLU A 90 -16.23 -27.69 17.37
CA GLU A 90 -16.48 -26.26 17.17
C GLU A 90 -17.69 -25.81 17.98
N LEU A 91 -17.54 -24.71 18.71
CA LEU A 91 -18.55 -24.14 19.60
C LEU A 91 -18.77 -22.68 19.23
N ARG A 92 -20.03 -22.25 19.18
CA ARG A 92 -20.38 -20.83 19.08
C ARG A 92 -20.48 -20.22 20.46
N VAL A 93 -19.72 -19.16 20.69
CA VAL A 93 -19.66 -18.43 21.97
C VAL A 93 -20.17 -17.01 21.74
N ARG A 94 -21.13 -16.58 22.56
CA ARG A 94 -21.58 -15.17 22.64
C ARG A 94 -21.08 -14.57 23.96
N LEU A 95 -20.52 -13.38 23.89
CA LEU A 95 -20.00 -12.67 25.06
C LEU A 95 -21.14 -12.27 25.98
N TYR A 96 -21.00 -12.60 27.26
CA TYR A 96 -22.04 -12.30 28.25
C TYR A 96 -22.12 -10.81 28.54
N GLY A 97 -23.33 -10.24 28.47
CA GLY A 97 -23.58 -8.83 28.80
C GLY A 97 -23.14 -7.84 27.73
N VAL A 98 -22.74 -8.33 26.55
CA VAL A 98 -22.42 -7.51 25.38
C VAL A 98 -23.46 -7.82 24.30
N ASP A 99 -24.01 -6.77 23.71
CA ASP A 99 -24.94 -6.86 22.59
C ASP A 99 -24.46 -5.91 21.51
N THR A 100 -24.18 -6.43 20.32
CA THR A 100 -23.55 -5.69 19.23
C THR A 100 -24.41 -5.64 17.98
N PRO A 101 -24.21 -4.64 17.09
CA PRO A 101 -24.96 -4.56 15.86
C PRO A 101 -24.82 -5.84 15.03
N GLU A 102 -25.95 -6.34 14.55
CA GLU A 102 -26.02 -7.56 13.75
C GLU A 102 -25.77 -7.26 12.26
N ARG A 103 -25.58 -8.30 11.44
CA ARG A 103 -25.30 -8.11 10.01
C ARG A 103 -26.40 -7.31 9.32
N GLY A 104 -26.02 -6.20 8.71
CA GLY A 104 -26.94 -5.29 8.02
C GLY A 104 -27.34 -4.07 8.86
N GLU A 105 -26.93 -4.02 10.12
CA GLU A 105 -27.08 -2.86 10.99
C GLU A 105 -25.88 -1.92 10.87
N ALA A 106 -26.07 -0.66 11.26
CA ALA A 106 -25.00 0.33 11.29
C ALA A 106 -23.92 -0.12 12.29
N CYS A 107 -22.65 0.07 11.91
CA CYS A 107 -21.47 -0.27 12.71
C CYS A 107 -21.16 -1.77 12.90
N TYR A 108 -21.82 -2.67 12.14
CA TYR A 108 -21.53 -4.11 12.18
C TYR A 108 -20.06 -4.43 11.87
N GLU A 109 -19.50 -3.82 10.82
CA GLU A 109 -18.13 -4.10 10.37
C GLU A 109 -17.10 -3.62 11.39
N GLU A 110 -17.33 -2.45 11.98
CA GLU A 110 -16.47 -1.83 12.99
C GLU A 110 -16.48 -2.64 14.29
N ALA A 111 -17.66 -3.09 14.74
CA ALA A 111 -17.79 -3.94 15.91
C ALA A 111 -17.06 -5.29 15.72
N THR A 112 -17.27 -5.92 14.55
CA THR A 112 -16.59 -7.17 14.17
C THR A 112 -15.07 -7.00 14.12
N ALA A 113 -14.59 -5.91 13.49
CA ALA A 113 -13.17 -5.61 13.37
C ALA A 113 -12.52 -5.34 14.73
N ARG A 114 -13.24 -4.69 15.65
CA ARG A 114 -12.74 -4.41 17.00
C ARG A 114 -12.53 -5.69 17.80
N LEU A 115 -13.47 -6.64 17.73
CA LEU A 115 -13.34 -7.93 18.42
C LEU A 115 -12.21 -8.78 17.80
N ALA A 116 -12.04 -8.74 16.48
CA ALA A 116 -10.97 -9.47 15.79
C ALA A 116 -9.55 -8.92 16.07
N ALA A 117 -9.43 -7.70 16.57
CA ALA A 117 -8.15 -7.04 16.87
C ALA A 117 -7.67 -7.24 18.32
N LEU A 118 -8.42 -7.97 19.15
CA LEU A 118 -8.04 -8.36 20.51
C LEU A 118 -7.19 -9.63 20.50
#